data_AF-A0A2V7HUC4-F1
#
_entry.id   AF-A0A2V7HUC4-F1
#
_cell.length_a   1.000
_cell.length_b   1.000
_cell.length_c   1.000
_cell.angle_alpha   90.00
_cell.angle_beta   90.00
_cell.angle_gamma   90.00
#
_symmetry.space_group_name_H-M   'P 1'
#
loop_
_entity.id
_entity.type
_entity.pdbx_description
1 polymer ?
#
loop_
_entity_poly.entity_id
_entity_poly.type
_entity_poly.pdbx_seq_one_letter_code
_entity_poly.pdbx_strand_id
1 'polypeptide(L)'
;MTRPGTDAQPLRVAIVGAGPTGFYATDQLFRQPGLVAEVDMYDRVPTPYGLVRAGVAPDHQKIKAVTAVFDKVAANPRFRFFGGVELGRHVSVEDLRAHYHMLLYTTGAQTDRRMAIPGEDLGRSHAATEFVAWYNGHPDYRDLTFDLSQERAAVVGVGNVAADVARILSRTPEELAATDIADYALEALSESRIREVYVLGRRGPAQAAFTNPEVRELGELAGADITALPDEVELDELTRQALERAPDRATQ
;
A
#
# COMPACT_ATOMS: atom_id res chain seq x y z
N MET A 1 41.79 4.54 -11.29
CA MET A 1 40.38 4.74 -11.67
C MET A 1 39.83 5.85 -10.80
N THR A 2 39.29 6.92 -11.40
CA THR A 2 38.66 8.03 -10.64
C THR A 2 37.43 7.51 -9.90
N ARG A 3 37.26 7.96 -8.66
CA ARG A 3 36.17 7.56 -7.77
C ARG A 3 34.88 8.29 -8.22
N PRO A 4 33.79 7.57 -8.56
CA PRO A 4 32.50 8.21 -8.85
C PRO A 4 31.99 9.01 -7.65
N GLY A 5 31.18 10.03 -7.91
CA GLY A 5 30.56 10.87 -6.88
C GLY A 5 31.11 12.29 -6.77
N THR A 6 31.83 12.77 -7.79
CA THR A 6 32.38 14.14 -7.85
C THR A 6 31.68 14.96 -8.93
N ASP A 7 31.85 16.28 -8.97
CA ASP A 7 31.26 17.10 -10.04
C ASP A 7 31.75 16.69 -11.44
N ALA A 8 33.02 16.30 -11.56
CA ALA A 8 33.60 15.85 -12.83
C ALA A 8 33.16 14.44 -13.24
N GLN A 9 32.78 13.61 -12.26
CA GLN A 9 32.28 12.25 -12.50
C GLN A 9 31.18 11.93 -11.49
N PRO A 10 29.94 12.38 -11.75
CA PRO A 10 28.82 12.10 -10.87
C PRO A 10 28.57 10.61 -10.70
N LEU A 11 28.10 10.23 -9.52
CA LEU A 11 27.61 8.89 -9.26
C LEU A 11 26.23 8.71 -9.91
N ARG A 12 26.22 8.05 -11.06
CA ARG A 12 24.99 7.63 -11.76
C ARG A 12 24.34 6.43 -11.07
N VAL A 13 23.09 6.57 -10.64
CA VAL A 13 22.30 5.56 -9.93
C VAL A 13 21.00 5.32 -10.67
N ALA A 14 20.67 4.06 -10.97
CA ALA A 14 19.34 3.68 -11.41
C ALA A 14 18.56 3.05 -10.26
N ILE A 15 17.32 3.49 -10.08
CA ILE A 15 16.40 2.98 -9.06
C ILE A 15 15.19 2.37 -9.77
N VAL A 16 14.87 1.11 -9.47
CA VAL A 16 13.76 0.37 -10.08
C VAL A 16 12.62 0.25 -9.06
N GLY A 17 11.54 1.01 -9.30
CA GLY A 17 10.37 1.15 -8.44
C GLY A 17 10.30 2.55 -7.81
N ALA A 18 9.25 3.30 -8.15
CA ALA A 18 9.05 4.69 -7.72
C ALA A 18 8.16 4.82 -6.46
N GLY A 19 8.25 3.84 -5.56
CA GLY A 19 7.60 3.91 -4.25
C GLY A 19 8.39 4.72 -3.22
N PRO A 20 7.91 4.79 -1.96
CA PRO A 20 8.57 5.53 -0.88
C PRO A 20 10.04 5.18 -0.69
N THR A 21 10.40 3.89 -0.73
CA THR A 21 11.79 3.45 -0.59
C THR A 21 12.71 4.05 -1.65
N GLY A 22 12.25 4.14 -2.90
CA GLY A 22 13.01 4.75 -3.99
C GLY A 22 13.24 6.24 -3.76
N PHE A 23 12.19 6.97 -3.36
CA PHE A 23 12.30 8.39 -3.06
C PHE A 23 13.14 8.69 -1.83
N TYR A 24 13.02 7.92 -0.76
CA TYR A 24 13.87 8.09 0.43
C TYR A 24 15.34 7.77 0.13
N ALA A 25 15.62 6.72 -0.65
CA ALA A 25 16.98 6.43 -1.09
C ALA A 25 17.57 7.58 -1.92
N THR A 26 16.76 8.15 -2.83
CA THR A 26 17.13 9.32 -3.64
C THR A 26 17.42 10.55 -2.77
N ASP A 27 16.56 10.86 -1.79
CA ASP A 27 16.75 11.97 -0.87
C ASP A 27 18.07 11.83 -0.09
N GLN A 28 18.38 10.63 0.40
CA GLN A 28 19.63 10.36 1.11
C GLN A 28 20.85 10.53 0.21
N LEU A 29 20.80 10.04 -1.04
CA LEU A 29 21.88 10.23 -2.02
C LEU A 29 22.14 11.72 -2.29
N PHE A 30 21.09 12.54 -2.43
CA PHE A 30 21.25 13.97 -2.67
C PHE A 30 21.69 14.78 -1.46
N ARG A 31 21.42 14.30 -0.24
CA ARG A 31 21.82 14.96 1.01
C ARG A 31 23.21 14.60 1.49
N GLN A 32 23.81 13.53 0.94
CA GLN A 32 25.10 13.06 1.39
C GLN A 32 26.21 14.10 1.09
N PRO A 33 26.88 14.65 2.12
CA PRO A 33 27.90 15.67 1.92
C PRO A 33 29.08 15.17 1.07
N GLY A 34 29.49 15.99 0.11
CA GLY A 34 30.62 15.67 -0.78
C GLY A 34 30.31 14.59 -1.83
N LEU A 35 29.05 14.16 -1.97
CA LEU A 35 28.61 13.24 -3.02
C LEU A 35 27.79 14.00 -4.07
N VAL A 36 28.22 13.90 -5.32
CA VAL A 36 27.42 14.33 -6.48
C VAL A 36 26.81 13.09 -7.12
N ALA A 37 25.50 12.95 -7.02
CA ALA A 37 24.74 11.84 -7.61
C ALA A 37 23.77 12.34 -8.68
N GLU A 38 23.60 11.53 -9.72
CA GLU A 38 22.55 11.63 -10.74
C GLU A 38 21.68 10.39 -10.63
N VAL A 39 20.37 10.58 -10.47
CA VAL A 39 19.43 9.50 -10.18
C VAL A 39 18.38 9.41 -11.27
N ASP A 40 18.29 8.23 -11.87
CA ASP A 40 17.24 7.87 -12.81
C ASP A 40 16.32 6.84 -12.15
N MET A 41 15.06 7.21 -11.95
CA MET A 41 14.05 6.36 -11.31
C MET A 41 13.10 5.81 -12.36
N TYR A 42 13.01 4.48 -12.41
CA TYR A 42 12.18 3.74 -13.35
C TYR A 42 10.97 3.16 -12.64
N ASP A 43 9.81 3.21 -13.27
CA ASP A 43 8.64 2.47 -12.82
C ASP A 43 7.87 1.91 -14.01
N ARG A 44 7.28 0.72 -13.82
CA ARG A 44 6.46 0.07 -14.85
C ARG A 44 5.15 0.81 -15.09
N VAL A 45 4.61 1.51 -14.10
CA VAL A 45 3.41 2.34 -14.27
C VAL A 45 3.77 3.80 -14.57
N PRO A 46 2.89 4.57 -15.23
CA PRO A 46 3.18 5.96 -15.60
C PRO A 46 3.26 6.93 -14.42
N THR A 47 2.63 6.60 -13.29
CA THR A 47 2.52 7.49 -12.12
C THR A 47 3.44 7.04 -10.99
N PRO A 48 4.23 7.92 -10.38
CA PRO A 48 5.12 7.57 -9.27
C PRO A 48 4.36 7.39 -7.94
N TYR A 49 5.12 7.21 -6.86
CA TYR A 49 4.73 7.11 -5.44
C TYR A 49 4.27 5.73 -4.98
N GLY A 50 4.14 4.75 -5.87
CA GLY A 50 3.80 3.36 -5.54
C GLY A 50 2.56 3.27 -4.64
N LEU A 51 2.66 2.53 -3.54
CA LEU A 51 1.54 2.33 -2.61
C LEU A 51 1.08 3.60 -1.89
N VAL A 52 1.82 4.71 -1.88
CA VAL A 52 1.28 5.97 -1.36
C VAL A 52 0.13 6.47 -2.24
N ARG A 53 0.21 6.23 -3.55
CA ARG A 53 -0.86 6.52 -4.50
C ARG A 53 -1.86 5.37 -4.60
N ALA A 54 -1.36 4.14 -4.78
CA ALA A 54 -2.18 3.00 -5.17
C ALA A 54 -2.59 2.07 -4.01
N GLY A 55 -2.10 2.31 -2.80
CA GLY A 55 -2.32 1.46 -1.62
C GLY A 55 -3.03 2.18 -0.48
N VAL A 56 -2.52 3.34 -0.06
CA VAL A 56 -3.13 4.15 1.01
C VAL A 56 -4.56 4.48 0.64
N ALA A 57 -5.48 4.15 1.55
CA ALA A 57 -6.92 4.32 1.33
C ALA A 57 -7.26 5.78 0.97
N PRO A 58 -8.29 6.00 0.13
CA PRO A 58 -8.65 7.33 -0.34
C PRO A 58 -9.16 8.25 0.78
N ASP A 59 -9.62 7.70 1.90
CA ASP A 59 -9.99 8.48 3.08
C ASP A 59 -8.82 8.80 4.02
N HIS A 60 -7.60 8.35 3.70
CA HIS A 60 -6.36 8.60 4.45
C HIS A 60 -5.45 9.66 3.79
N GLN A 61 -6.03 10.78 3.37
CA GLN A 61 -5.31 11.86 2.66
C GLN A 61 -4.11 12.43 3.42
N LYS A 62 -4.14 12.44 4.76
CA LYS A 62 -3.01 12.91 5.58
C LYS A 62 -1.75 12.06 5.37
N ILE A 63 -1.89 10.75 5.17
CA ILE A 63 -0.75 9.86 4.90
C ILE A 63 -0.19 10.14 3.50
N LYS A 64 -1.06 10.43 2.52
CA LYS A 64 -0.66 10.78 1.15
C LYS A 64 0.13 12.10 1.07
N ALA A 65 0.04 12.98 2.07
CA ALA A 65 0.79 14.25 2.11
C ALA A 65 2.32 14.10 2.06
N VAL A 66 2.86 12.89 2.33
CA VAL A 66 4.28 12.59 2.15
C VAL A 66 4.76 12.79 0.71
N THR A 67 3.87 12.75 -0.28
CA THR A 67 4.23 13.01 -1.69
C THR A 67 4.84 14.39 -1.90
N ALA A 68 4.51 15.40 -1.07
CA ALA A 68 5.16 16.71 -1.14
C ALA A 68 6.69 16.64 -0.88
N VAL A 69 7.13 15.69 -0.06
CA VAL A 69 8.56 15.42 0.13
C VAL A 69 9.15 14.80 -1.14
N PHE A 70 8.43 13.86 -1.76
CA PHE A 70 8.86 13.20 -2.99
C PHE A 70 8.93 14.19 -4.16
N ASP A 71 7.99 15.11 -4.26
CA ASP A 71 7.99 16.19 -5.26
C ASP A 71 9.21 17.09 -5.12
N LYS A 72 9.60 17.41 -3.88
CA LYS A 72 10.81 18.17 -3.60
C LYS A 72 12.07 17.43 -4.03
N VAL A 73 12.12 16.11 -3.85
CA VAL A 73 13.22 15.28 -4.35
C VAL A 73 13.22 15.28 -5.88
N ALA A 74 12.05 15.10 -6.50
CA ALA A 74 11.89 15.04 -7.95
C ALA A 74 12.22 16.36 -8.66
N ALA A 75 12.06 17.50 -7.97
CA ALA A 75 12.43 18.82 -8.47
C ALA A 75 13.95 19.04 -8.57
N ASN A 76 14.78 18.14 -8.06
CA ASN A 76 16.23 18.24 -8.21
C ASN A 76 16.63 18.06 -9.69
N PRO A 77 17.44 18.95 -10.28
CA PRO A 77 17.85 18.84 -11.70
C PRO A 77 18.67 17.58 -12.02
N ARG A 78 19.21 16.90 -11.00
CA ARG A 78 19.93 15.62 -11.13
C ARG A 78 19.03 14.39 -10.95
N PHE A 79 17.72 14.59 -10.85
CA PHE A 79 16.72 13.53 -10.83
C PHE A 79 15.98 13.47 -12.16
N ARG A 80 15.74 12.25 -12.67
CA ARG A 80 14.81 12.01 -13.77
C ARG A 80 13.91 10.82 -13.46
N PHE A 81 12.66 10.92 -13.86
CA PHE A 81 11.67 9.86 -13.72
C PHE A 81 11.29 9.30 -15.09
N PHE A 82 11.25 7.96 -15.18
CA PHE A 82 10.89 7.19 -16.35
C PHE A 82 9.74 6.24 -15.99
N GLY A 83 8.51 6.75 -16.00
CA GLY A 83 7.30 5.96 -15.84
C GLY A 83 6.92 5.21 -17.12
N GLY A 84 6.23 4.09 -16.99
CA GLY A 84 5.90 3.20 -18.11
C GLY A 84 7.09 2.38 -18.63
N VAL A 85 8.19 2.30 -17.87
CA VAL A 85 9.41 1.58 -18.22
C VAL A 85 9.62 0.42 -17.26
N GLU A 86 9.22 -0.77 -17.71
CA GLU A 86 9.35 -2.02 -16.97
C GLU A 86 10.71 -2.72 -17.22
N LEU A 87 11.43 -3.02 -16.14
CA LEU A 87 12.63 -3.83 -16.16
C LEU A 87 12.32 -5.27 -16.58
N GLY A 88 13.13 -5.83 -17.48
CA GLY A 88 12.95 -7.16 -18.07
C GLY A 88 12.10 -7.14 -19.34
N ARG A 89 11.39 -6.03 -19.62
CA ARG A 89 10.61 -5.84 -20.86
C ARG A 89 11.14 -4.72 -21.74
N HIS A 90 11.34 -3.54 -21.19
CA HIS A 90 11.76 -2.35 -21.94
C HIS A 90 13.26 -2.06 -21.79
N VAL A 91 13.82 -2.40 -20.63
CA VAL A 91 15.25 -2.32 -20.32
C VAL A 91 15.69 -3.61 -19.64
N SER A 92 16.91 -4.08 -19.92
CA SER A 92 17.48 -5.25 -19.24
C SER A 92 18.38 -4.84 -18.06
N VAL A 93 18.72 -5.80 -17.20
CA VAL A 93 19.69 -5.55 -16.12
C VAL A 93 21.08 -5.24 -16.69
N GLU A 94 21.43 -5.86 -17.83
CA GLU A 94 22.67 -5.61 -18.57
C GLU A 94 22.71 -4.18 -19.11
N ASP A 95 21.60 -3.70 -19.69
CA ASP A 95 21.47 -2.30 -20.13
C ASP A 95 21.75 -1.35 -18.97
N LEU A 96 21.12 -1.58 -17.81
CA LEU A 96 21.32 -0.72 -16.64
C LEU A 96 22.76 -0.84 -16.10
N ARG A 97 23.33 -2.04 -16.01
CA ARG A 97 24.71 -2.25 -15.54
C ARG A 97 25.75 -1.57 -16.43
N ALA A 98 25.49 -1.45 -17.73
CA ALA A 98 26.40 -0.79 -18.66
C ALA A 98 26.43 0.74 -18.48
N HIS A 99 25.37 1.34 -17.92
CA HIS A 99 25.20 2.80 -17.88
C HIS A 99 25.23 3.41 -16.47
N TYR A 100 25.03 2.61 -15.43
CA TYR A 100 24.94 3.07 -14.04
C TYR A 100 26.01 2.43 -13.16
N HIS A 101 26.49 3.19 -12.17
CA HIS A 101 27.44 2.68 -11.18
C HIS A 101 26.74 1.86 -10.09
N MET A 102 25.48 2.17 -9.81
CA MET A 102 24.67 1.48 -8.80
C MET A 102 23.25 1.26 -9.30
N LEU A 103 22.70 0.08 -8.95
CA LEU A 103 21.31 -0.29 -9.18
C LEU A 103 20.65 -0.55 -7.84
N LEU A 104 19.53 0.12 -7.56
CA LEU A 104 18.72 -0.13 -6.38
C LEU A 104 17.36 -0.68 -6.82
N TYR A 105 16.97 -1.81 -6.22
CA TYR A 105 15.65 -2.39 -6.41
C TYR A 105 14.74 -1.97 -5.27
N THR A 106 13.69 -1.23 -5.59
CA THR A 106 12.71 -0.66 -4.67
C THR A 106 11.28 -0.98 -5.14
N THR A 107 11.10 -2.16 -5.71
CA THR A 107 9.86 -2.62 -6.38
C THR A 107 8.71 -2.96 -5.44
N GLY A 108 8.97 -3.02 -4.12
CA GLY A 108 7.99 -3.46 -3.14
C GLY A 108 7.61 -4.95 -3.30
N ALA A 109 6.47 -5.33 -2.72
CA ALA A 109 5.88 -6.65 -2.86
C ALA A 109 4.60 -6.55 -3.71
N GLN A 110 4.61 -7.15 -4.90
CA GLN A 110 3.49 -7.11 -5.85
C GLN A 110 2.60 -8.37 -5.80
N THR A 111 2.91 -9.33 -4.93
CA THR A 111 2.22 -10.61 -4.86
C THR A 111 1.48 -10.76 -3.54
N ASP A 112 0.25 -11.26 -3.62
CA ASP A 112 -0.55 -11.61 -2.45
C ASP A 112 -0.17 -12.95 -1.85
N ARG A 113 -0.43 -13.08 -0.55
CA ARG A 113 -0.35 -14.35 0.14
C ARG A 113 -1.66 -15.12 -0.04
N ARG A 114 -1.59 -16.20 -0.80
CA ARG A 114 -2.68 -17.17 -0.96
C ARG A 114 -2.97 -17.88 0.37
N MET A 115 -4.25 -18.10 0.64
CA MET A 115 -4.79 -18.92 1.73
C MET A 115 -4.58 -20.42 1.46
N ALA A 116 -4.53 -20.84 0.19
CA ALA A 116 -4.38 -22.23 -0.22
C ALA A 116 -5.49 -23.15 0.33
N ILE A 117 -6.74 -22.70 0.20
CA ILE A 117 -7.95 -23.43 0.64
C ILE A 117 -8.87 -23.73 -0.56
N PRO A 118 -9.69 -24.80 -0.48
CA PRO A 118 -10.71 -25.05 -1.50
C PRO A 118 -11.65 -23.84 -1.68
N GLY A 119 -11.86 -23.44 -2.93
CA GLY A 119 -12.75 -22.31 -3.27
C GLY A 119 -12.06 -20.94 -3.34
N GLU A 120 -10.76 -20.85 -3.07
CA GLU A 120 -10.00 -19.59 -3.16
C GLU A 120 -10.02 -18.96 -4.58
N ASP A 121 -10.15 -19.77 -5.63
CA ASP A 121 -10.20 -19.31 -7.03
C ASP A 121 -11.62 -19.10 -7.56
N LEU A 122 -12.65 -19.15 -6.70
CA LEU A 122 -14.02 -18.83 -7.12
C LEU A 122 -14.10 -17.34 -7.49
N GLY A 123 -14.94 -16.99 -8.47
CA GLY A 123 -14.99 -15.64 -9.05
C GLY A 123 -15.43 -14.48 -8.12
N ARG A 124 -15.68 -14.73 -6.84
CA ARG A 124 -15.95 -13.70 -5.81
C ARG A 124 -14.93 -13.73 -4.67
N SER A 125 -13.89 -14.53 -4.80
CA SER A 125 -12.78 -14.64 -3.87
C SER A 125 -11.61 -13.85 -4.44
N HIS A 126 -11.30 -12.72 -3.82
CA HIS A 126 -10.31 -11.76 -4.29
C HIS A 126 -9.27 -11.51 -3.22
N ALA A 127 -8.05 -11.18 -3.63
CA ALA A 127 -7.05 -10.65 -2.72
C ALA A 127 -7.44 -9.22 -2.31
N ALA A 128 -7.20 -8.89 -1.03
CA ALA A 128 -7.48 -7.55 -0.53
C ALA A 128 -6.72 -6.47 -1.31
N THR A 129 -5.47 -6.73 -1.72
CA THR A 129 -4.68 -5.77 -2.48
C THR A 129 -5.25 -5.50 -3.87
N GLU A 130 -5.94 -6.46 -4.49
CA GLU A 130 -6.63 -6.26 -5.77
C GLU A 130 -7.78 -5.26 -5.60
N PHE A 131 -8.57 -5.42 -4.54
CA PHE A 131 -9.67 -4.50 -4.22
C PHE A 131 -9.13 -3.10 -3.88
N VAL A 132 -8.06 -3.03 -3.10
CA VAL A 132 -7.37 -1.77 -2.78
C VAL A 132 -6.83 -1.06 -4.01
N ALA A 133 -6.13 -1.80 -4.87
CA ALA A 133 -5.57 -1.24 -6.09
C ALA A 133 -6.67 -0.83 -7.08
N TRP A 134 -7.77 -1.59 -7.14
CA TRP A 134 -8.96 -1.25 -7.93
C TRP A 134 -9.58 0.06 -7.48
N TYR A 135 -9.90 0.24 -6.20
CA TYR A 135 -10.53 1.49 -5.76
C TYR A 135 -9.57 2.69 -5.81
N ASN A 136 -8.26 2.47 -5.77
CA ASN A 136 -7.24 3.52 -5.89
C ASN A 136 -6.83 3.84 -7.34
N GLY A 137 -7.48 3.22 -8.35
CA GLY A 137 -7.19 3.57 -9.75
C GLY A 137 -5.89 2.99 -10.30
N HIS A 138 -5.37 1.90 -9.75
CA HIS A 138 -4.15 1.27 -10.26
C HIS A 138 -4.40 0.69 -11.67
N PRO A 139 -3.56 1.00 -12.69
CA PRO A 139 -3.80 0.61 -14.08
C PRO A 139 -4.02 -0.88 -14.32
N ASP A 140 -3.32 -1.76 -13.60
CA ASP A 140 -3.49 -3.21 -13.76
C ASP A 140 -4.80 -3.78 -13.20
N TYR A 141 -5.45 -3.05 -12.30
CA TYR A 141 -6.62 -3.53 -11.55
C TYR A 141 -7.90 -2.78 -11.93
N ARG A 142 -7.80 -1.74 -12.78
CA ARG A 142 -8.93 -0.88 -13.15
C ARG A 142 -10.09 -1.61 -13.84
N ASP A 143 -9.78 -2.70 -14.53
CA ASP A 143 -10.77 -3.48 -15.29
C ASP A 143 -11.31 -4.66 -14.47
N LEU A 144 -10.90 -4.80 -13.20
CA LEU A 144 -11.50 -5.76 -12.29
C LEU A 144 -12.94 -5.38 -11.98
N THR A 145 -13.78 -6.41 -11.85
CA THR A 145 -15.17 -6.29 -11.44
C THR A 145 -15.36 -7.02 -10.13
N PHE A 146 -15.94 -6.35 -9.14
CA PHE A 146 -16.31 -6.92 -7.86
C PHE A 146 -17.84 -7.06 -7.81
N ASP A 147 -18.32 -8.26 -7.49
CA ASP A 147 -19.76 -8.47 -7.26
C ASP A 147 -20.16 -7.91 -5.90
N LEU A 148 -20.60 -6.64 -5.90
CA LEU A 148 -21.11 -5.94 -4.73
C LEU A 148 -22.65 -6.09 -4.58
N SER A 149 -23.28 -6.99 -5.35
CA SER A 149 -24.73 -7.22 -5.29
C SER A 149 -25.15 -8.08 -4.09
N GLN A 150 -24.19 -8.60 -3.32
CA GLN A 150 -24.42 -9.44 -2.15
C GLN A 150 -24.61 -8.59 -0.90
N GLU A 151 -25.32 -9.13 0.08
CA GLU A 151 -25.57 -8.43 1.36
C GLU A 151 -24.40 -8.57 2.35
N ARG A 152 -23.52 -9.56 2.15
CA ARG A 152 -22.46 -9.93 3.09
C ARG A 152 -21.12 -10.04 2.39
N ALA A 153 -20.08 -9.46 3.00
CA ALA A 153 -18.69 -9.62 2.60
C ALA A 153 -17.87 -10.18 3.77
N ALA A 154 -16.86 -11.00 3.46
CA ALA A 154 -15.90 -11.49 4.45
C ALA A 154 -14.49 -11.05 4.06
N VAL A 155 -13.79 -10.40 4.98
CA VAL A 155 -12.41 -9.95 4.86
C VAL A 155 -11.57 -10.82 5.79
N VAL A 156 -10.68 -11.63 5.23
CA VAL A 156 -9.82 -12.52 6.00
C VAL A 156 -8.51 -11.82 6.33
N GLY A 157 -8.28 -11.57 7.62
CA GLY A 157 -7.11 -10.87 8.12
C GLY A 157 -7.48 -9.82 9.16
N VAL A 158 -6.57 -9.58 10.10
CA VAL A 158 -6.73 -8.61 11.19
C VAL A 158 -5.58 -7.59 11.21
N GLY A 159 -5.29 -6.97 10.06
CA GLY A 159 -4.28 -5.91 9.93
C GLY A 159 -4.82 -4.72 9.15
N ASN A 160 -4.09 -3.59 9.10
CA ASN A 160 -4.61 -2.32 8.58
C ASN A 160 -5.29 -2.40 7.21
N VAL A 161 -4.75 -3.19 6.27
CA VAL A 161 -5.38 -3.39 4.95
C VAL A 161 -6.79 -4.00 5.06
N ALA A 162 -7.01 -4.93 6.00
CA ALA A 162 -8.34 -5.49 6.23
C ALA A 162 -9.30 -4.43 6.81
N ALA A 163 -8.81 -3.54 7.67
CA ALA A 163 -9.59 -2.42 8.18
C ALA A 163 -9.93 -1.42 7.06
N ASP A 164 -8.98 -1.14 6.17
CA ASP A 164 -9.22 -0.26 5.02
C ASP A 164 -10.29 -0.84 4.08
N VAL A 165 -10.21 -2.14 3.75
CA VAL A 165 -11.25 -2.81 2.95
C VAL A 165 -12.61 -2.74 3.64
N ALA A 166 -12.67 -3.08 4.93
CA ALA A 166 -13.92 -3.03 5.69
C ALA A 166 -14.51 -1.61 5.74
N ARG A 167 -13.65 -0.60 5.91
CA ARG A 167 -14.03 0.81 5.94
C ARG A 167 -14.58 1.27 4.60
N ILE A 168 -13.89 0.98 3.50
CA ILE A 168 -14.35 1.36 2.15
C ILE A 168 -15.68 0.70 1.80
N LEU A 169 -15.88 -0.56 2.18
CA LEU A 169 -17.16 -1.26 1.98
C LEU A 169 -18.32 -0.71 2.85
N SER A 170 -18.01 0.01 3.93
CA SER A 170 -18.98 0.45 4.93
C SER A 170 -19.26 1.96 4.94
N ARG A 171 -18.44 2.76 4.24
CA ARG A 171 -18.64 4.21 4.10
C ARG A 171 -19.80 4.54 3.18
N THR A 172 -20.41 5.71 3.40
CA THR A 172 -21.48 6.17 2.51
C THR A 172 -20.91 6.67 1.17
N PRO A 173 -21.70 6.64 0.09
CA PRO A 173 -21.27 7.20 -1.20
C PRO A 173 -20.84 8.67 -1.10
N GLU A 174 -21.48 9.47 -0.24
CA GLU A 174 -21.16 10.89 -0.05
C GLU A 174 -19.79 11.07 0.63
N GLU A 175 -19.46 10.24 1.62
CA GLU A 175 -18.14 10.26 2.26
C GLU A 175 -17.04 9.88 1.25
N LEU A 176 -17.28 8.85 0.43
CA LEU A 176 -16.34 8.40 -0.59
C LEU A 176 -16.19 9.41 -1.73
N ALA A 177 -17.26 10.07 -2.16
CA ALA A 177 -17.24 11.09 -3.21
C ALA A 177 -16.41 12.33 -2.84
N ALA A 178 -16.14 12.55 -1.56
CA ALA A 178 -15.25 13.62 -1.08
C ALA A 178 -13.76 13.24 -1.08
N THR A 179 -13.41 12.04 -1.54
CA THR A 179 -12.04 11.50 -1.54
C THR A 179 -11.44 11.43 -2.96
N ASP A 180 -10.24 10.86 -3.10
CA ASP A 180 -9.59 10.58 -4.40
C ASP A 180 -9.83 9.16 -4.90
N ILE A 181 -10.88 8.47 -4.43
CA ILE A 181 -11.29 7.16 -4.93
C ILE A 181 -11.57 7.21 -6.44
N ALA A 182 -11.30 6.11 -7.16
CA ALA A 182 -11.57 6.04 -8.59
C ALA A 182 -13.07 6.13 -8.90
N ASP A 183 -13.44 6.93 -9.91
CA ASP A 183 -14.85 7.19 -10.27
C ASP A 183 -15.64 5.89 -10.53
N TYR A 184 -15.06 4.93 -11.26
CA TYR A 184 -15.71 3.65 -11.53
C TYR A 184 -15.93 2.80 -10.26
N ALA A 185 -15.04 2.96 -9.27
CA ALA A 185 -15.16 2.25 -8.00
C ALA A 185 -16.22 2.90 -7.13
N LEU A 186 -16.29 4.24 -7.13
CA LEU A 186 -17.36 4.99 -6.49
C LEU A 186 -18.74 4.64 -7.07
N GLU A 187 -18.86 4.58 -8.39
CA GLU A 187 -20.09 4.17 -9.07
C GLU A 187 -20.52 2.78 -8.61
N ALA A 188 -19.62 1.79 -8.67
CA ALA A 188 -19.90 0.43 -8.22
C ALA A 188 -20.26 0.35 -6.72
N LEU A 189 -19.55 1.09 -5.86
CA LEU A 189 -19.82 1.14 -4.42
C LEU A 189 -21.14 1.84 -4.09
N SER A 190 -21.57 2.81 -4.91
CA SER A 190 -22.86 3.48 -4.74
C SER A 190 -24.06 2.57 -4.98
N GLU A 191 -23.88 1.53 -5.80
CA GLU A 191 -24.88 0.49 -6.07
C GLU A 191 -24.74 -0.74 -5.16
N SER A 192 -23.75 -0.74 -4.26
CA SER A 192 -23.46 -1.86 -3.36
C SER A 192 -24.67 -2.22 -2.49
N ARG A 193 -24.93 -3.51 -2.37
CA ARG A 193 -25.95 -4.08 -1.48
C ARG A 193 -25.37 -4.60 -0.18
N ILE A 194 -24.05 -4.49 0.02
CA ILE A 194 -23.38 -4.97 1.22
C ILE A 194 -23.93 -4.22 2.44
N ARG A 195 -24.35 -4.99 3.45
CA ARG A 195 -24.87 -4.51 4.74
C ARG A 195 -24.06 -5.03 5.92
N GLU A 196 -23.38 -6.16 5.76
CA GLU A 196 -22.58 -6.77 6.81
C GLU A 196 -21.18 -7.11 6.26
N VAL A 197 -20.14 -6.63 6.96
CA VAL A 197 -18.75 -6.96 6.65
C VAL A 197 -18.15 -7.71 7.83
N TYR A 198 -17.78 -8.97 7.60
CA TYR A 198 -17.10 -9.80 8.60
C TYR A 198 -15.59 -9.65 8.46
N VAL A 199 -14.92 -9.28 9.54
CA VAL A 199 -13.45 -9.25 9.60
C VAL A 199 -12.97 -10.45 10.40
N LEU A 200 -12.33 -11.40 9.71
CA LEU A 200 -12.04 -12.72 10.25
C LEU A 200 -10.56 -12.84 10.64
N GLY A 201 -10.31 -13.01 11.93
CA GLY A 201 -8.99 -13.31 12.49
C GLY A 201 -8.80 -14.81 12.74
N ARG A 202 -7.62 -15.35 12.40
CA ARG A 202 -7.26 -16.74 12.77
C ARG A 202 -6.72 -16.89 14.21
N ARG A 203 -6.57 -15.78 14.93
CA ARG A 203 -6.06 -15.67 16.31
C ARG A 203 -6.87 -14.60 17.03
N GLY A 204 -6.75 -14.56 18.36
CA GLY A 204 -7.44 -13.60 19.21
C GLY A 204 -6.97 -12.14 19.06
N PRO A 205 -7.66 -11.22 19.77
CA PRO A 205 -7.49 -9.78 19.63
C PRO A 205 -6.08 -9.28 20.01
N ALA A 206 -5.42 -9.94 20.98
CA ALA A 206 -4.05 -9.58 21.38
C ALA A 206 -3.01 -9.79 20.26
N GLN A 207 -3.33 -10.61 19.26
CA GLN A 207 -2.46 -10.87 18.12
C GLN A 207 -2.91 -10.16 16.83
N ALA A 208 -3.91 -9.29 16.93
CA ALA A 208 -4.29 -8.40 15.85
C ALA A 208 -3.10 -7.51 15.46
N ALA A 209 -2.97 -7.26 14.17
CA ALA A 209 -1.94 -6.45 13.55
C ALA A 209 -2.47 -5.07 13.13
N PHE A 210 -3.70 -4.73 13.52
CA PHE A 210 -4.17 -3.36 13.38
C PHE A 210 -3.43 -2.44 14.34
N THR A 211 -3.23 -1.20 13.93
CA THR A 211 -2.82 -0.13 14.84
C THR A 211 -4.05 0.56 15.44
N ASN A 212 -3.88 1.16 16.63
CA ASN A 212 -4.99 1.75 17.39
C ASN A 212 -5.80 2.81 16.61
N PRO A 213 -5.19 3.72 15.83
CA PRO A 213 -5.94 4.68 15.03
C PRO A 213 -6.89 4.01 14.03
N GLU A 214 -6.42 2.98 13.33
CA GLU A 214 -7.13 2.31 12.24
C GLU A 214 -8.34 1.53 12.75
N VAL A 215 -8.24 0.88 13.91
CA VAL A 215 -9.40 0.23 14.54
C VAL A 215 -10.39 1.26 15.06
N ARG A 216 -9.90 2.35 15.65
CA ARG A 216 -10.75 3.40 16.21
C ARG A 216 -11.62 4.06 15.13
N GLU A 217 -11.05 4.31 13.96
CA GLU A 217 -11.75 4.93 12.82
C GLU A 217 -12.96 4.10 12.33
N LEU A 218 -12.92 2.77 12.48
CA LEU A 218 -14.09 1.93 12.19
C LEU A 218 -15.29 2.30 13.09
N GLY A 219 -15.05 2.85 14.28
CA GLY A 219 -16.09 3.22 15.25
C GLY A 219 -16.63 4.62 15.03
N GLU A 220 -16.08 5.33 14.04
CA GLU A 220 -16.44 6.70 13.68
C GLU A 220 -17.19 6.74 12.32
N LEU A 221 -17.62 5.58 11.81
CA LEU A 221 -18.37 5.45 10.55
C LEU A 221 -19.79 6.00 10.69
N ALA A 222 -20.22 6.83 9.73
CA ALA A 222 -21.55 7.43 9.76
C ALA A 222 -22.68 6.44 9.43
N GLY A 223 -22.39 5.43 8.61
CA GLY A 223 -23.39 4.49 8.06
C GLY A 223 -23.31 3.06 8.60
N ALA A 224 -22.44 2.77 9.56
CA ALA A 224 -22.21 1.42 10.06
C ALA A 224 -21.83 1.41 11.54
N ASP A 225 -22.29 0.39 12.25
CA ASP A 225 -21.89 0.09 13.63
C ASP A 225 -20.85 -1.04 13.64
N ILE A 226 -19.88 -0.98 14.55
CA ILE A 226 -19.01 -2.13 14.83
C ILE A 226 -19.67 -3.01 15.88
N THR A 227 -19.77 -4.31 15.58
CA THR A 227 -20.08 -5.33 16.58
C THR A 227 -18.89 -6.27 16.75
N ALA A 228 -18.44 -6.45 17.98
CA ALA A 228 -17.54 -7.53 18.37
C ALA A 228 -18.25 -8.38 19.44
N LEU A 229 -18.30 -9.70 19.24
CA LEU A 229 -18.93 -10.58 20.21
C LEU A 229 -18.08 -10.62 21.49
N PRO A 230 -18.69 -10.51 22.69
CA PRO A 230 -17.96 -10.51 23.96
C PRO A 230 -16.96 -11.69 24.06
N ASP A 231 -17.43 -12.88 23.72
CA ASP A 231 -16.62 -14.12 23.79
C ASP A 231 -15.44 -14.13 22.79
N GLU A 232 -15.48 -13.31 21.73
CA GLU A 232 -14.41 -13.19 20.72
C GLU A 232 -13.37 -12.12 21.09
N VAL A 233 -13.70 -11.20 21.99
CA VAL A 233 -12.77 -10.15 22.46
C VAL A 233 -12.15 -10.48 23.81
N GLU A 234 -12.66 -11.47 24.52
CA GLU A 234 -12.05 -11.97 25.75
C GLU A 234 -10.72 -12.65 25.46
N LEU A 235 -9.72 -12.32 26.28
CA LEU A 235 -8.42 -12.96 26.20
C LEU A 235 -8.51 -14.38 26.76
N ASP A 236 -8.20 -15.36 25.92
CA ASP A 236 -7.99 -16.73 26.37
C ASP A 236 -6.79 -16.79 27.34
N GLU A 237 -6.76 -17.85 28.16
CA GLU A 237 -5.77 -18.00 29.22
C GLU A 237 -4.33 -18.09 28.69
N LEU A 238 -4.12 -18.73 27.53
CA LEU A 238 -2.79 -18.83 26.92
C LEU A 238 -2.30 -17.46 26.44
N THR A 239 -3.21 -16.67 25.88
CA THR A 239 -2.94 -15.30 25.45
C THR A 239 -2.62 -14.39 26.63
N ARG A 240 -3.37 -14.48 27.73
CA ARG A 240 -3.11 -13.71 28.96
C ARG A 240 -1.71 -14.01 29.51
N GLN A 241 -1.36 -15.29 29.64
CA GLN A 241 -0.02 -15.70 30.10
C GLN A 241 1.11 -15.28 29.16
N ALA A 242 0.86 -15.24 27.84
CA ALA A 242 1.85 -14.78 26.87
C ALA A 242 2.10 -13.27 26.97
N LEU A 243 1.07 -12.47 27.21
CA LEU A 243 1.19 -11.01 27.39
C LEU A 243 1.91 -10.66 28.69
N GLU A 244 1.65 -11.38 29.79
CA GLU A 244 2.37 -11.18 31.06
C GLU A 244 3.88 -11.45 30.94
N ARG A 245 4.29 -12.29 29.98
CA ARG A 245 5.69 -12.63 29.71
C ARG A 245 6.34 -11.74 28.65
N ALA A 246 5.58 -10.93 27.94
CA ALA A 246 6.07 -10.06 26.87
C ALA A 246 6.11 -8.60 27.33
N PRO A 247 7.23 -7.87 27.14
CA PRO A 247 7.22 -6.43 27.36
C PRO A 247 6.25 -5.75 26.37
N ASP A 248 5.58 -4.69 26.83
CA ASP A 248 4.54 -3.99 26.09
C ASP A 248 5.08 -3.47 24.74
N ARG A 249 4.41 -3.83 23.64
CA ARG A 249 4.79 -3.42 22.27
C ARG A 249 4.68 -1.91 22.06
N ALA A 250 3.91 -1.19 22.89
CA ALA A 250 3.81 0.26 22.83
C ALA A 250 5.02 1.00 23.47
N THR A 251 5.97 0.27 24.08
CA THR A 251 7.17 0.83 24.71
C THR A 251 8.48 0.58 23.95
N GLN A 252 8.40 0.18 22.67
CA GLN A 252 9.56 0.08 21.77
C GLN A 252 9.50 1.10 20.64
#